data_AF-A0A8T5NVP1-F1
#
_entry.id   AF-A0A8T5NVP1-F1
#
_cell.length_a   1.000
_cell.length_b   1.000
_cell.length_c   1.000
_cell.angle_alpha   90.00
_cell.angle_beta   90.00
_cell.angle_gamma   90.00
#
_symmetry.space_group_name_H-M   'P 1'
#
loop_
_entity.id
_entity.type
_entity.pdbx_description
1 polymer ?
#
loop_
_entity_poly.entity_id
_entity_poly.type
_entity_poly.pdbx_seq_one_letter_code
_entity_poly.pdbx_strand_id
1 'polypeptide(L)'
;MKKKLRFFTSPTLRVEEREKPPISLREGGNIRKSENRGDPTHYFSGLAMASFDYKKLGDLGLQKARDGLLKNRQEFWKNNMENFPKNVKYLADKIGYPEGWKIYILTGEFVSDKEIHPYEPDCWSEVFITSASASEYERGILLYLNSAKSFLSISGVLFLVAHEMVHISQAAKNPETYLKSLLSDEGGKVQEQEAESEIMSLDKEFIKQYVLEHIVYCHDKWGWDDAEKMADFFFRKRANMWCGGYKNLMDEKEFALFQDANLKNDILLFIKKYIQM
;
A
#
# COMPACT_ATOMS: atom_id res chain seq x y z
N MET A 1 -14.61 -33.50 18.53
CA MET A 1 -14.26 -34.00 17.18
C MET A 1 -13.04 -33.24 16.68
N LYS A 2 -11.88 -33.92 16.50
CA LYS A 2 -10.68 -33.33 15.90
C LYS A 2 -10.84 -33.32 14.38
N LYS A 3 -10.95 -32.15 13.74
CA LYS A 3 -10.90 -32.04 12.27
C LYS A 3 -9.46 -31.75 11.84
N LYS A 4 -8.91 -32.66 11.03
CA LYS A 4 -7.60 -32.56 10.37
C LYS A 4 -7.59 -31.38 9.39
N LEU A 5 -6.61 -30.48 9.50
CA LEU A 5 -6.23 -29.61 8.38
C LEU A 5 -5.71 -30.48 7.24
N ARG A 6 -6.30 -30.32 6.06
CA ARG A 6 -5.71 -30.77 4.79
C ARG A 6 -5.12 -29.54 4.11
N PHE A 7 -3.80 -29.57 3.90
CA PHE A 7 -3.14 -28.63 3.01
C PHE A 7 -3.49 -29.00 1.58
N PHE A 8 -4.10 -28.07 0.84
CA PHE A 8 -4.24 -28.16 -0.60
C PHE A 8 -3.46 -26.99 -1.20
N THR A 9 -2.57 -27.35 -2.12
CA THR A 9 -1.68 -26.46 -2.86
C THR A 9 -2.50 -25.57 -3.81
N SER A 10 -2.47 -24.26 -3.59
CA SER A 10 -3.00 -23.26 -4.55
C SER A 10 -2.04 -23.08 -5.73
N PRO A 11 -2.51 -22.87 -6.97
CA PRO A 11 -1.64 -22.76 -8.13
C PRO A 11 -1.04 -21.35 -8.27
N THR A 12 0.26 -21.33 -8.57
CA THR A 12 1.08 -20.17 -8.99
C THR A 12 1.44 -19.12 -7.93
N LEU A 13 2.16 -19.55 -6.89
CA LEU A 13 3.19 -18.72 -6.26
C LEU A 13 4.31 -18.46 -7.28
N ARG A 14 4.55 -17.20 -7.66
CA ARG A 14 5.83 -16.79 -8.25
C ARG A 14 6.65 -16.13 -7.15
N VAL A 15 7.58 -16.91 -6.58
CA VAL A 15 8.65 -16.41 -5.72
C VAL A 15 9.85 -16.17 -6.64
N GLU A 16 10.22 -14.92 -6.87
CA GLU A 16 11.51 -14.59 -7.50
C GLU A 16 12.50 -14.17 -6.41
N GLU A 17 13.41 -15.09 -6.10
CA GLU A 17 14.53 -14.88 -5.19
C GLU A 17 15.77 -14.49 -6.02
N ARG A 18 16.40 -13.35 -5.73
CA ARG A 18 17.76 -13.05 -6.22
C ARG A 18 18.58 -12.26 -5.22
N GLU A 19 19.75 -12.81 -4.93
CA GLU A 19 20.85 -12.16 -4.22
C GLU A 19 21.60 -11.19 -5.16
N LYS A 20 22.10 -10.08 -4.59
CA LYS A 20 23.00 -9.16 -5.28
C LYS A 20 24.43 -9.74 -5.21
N PRO A 21 25.23 -9.76 -6.30
CA PRO A 21 26.58 -10.32 -6.23
C PRO A 21 27.50 -9.45 -5.38
N PRO A 22 28.44 -10.05 -4.61
CA PRO A 22 29.39 -9.29 -3.81
C PRO A 22 30.40 -8.56 -4.70
N ILE A 23 30.59 -7.27 -4.42
CA ILE A 23 31.65 -6.45 -5.00
C ILE A 23 32.99 -6.97 -4.46
N SER A 24 33.91 -7.29 -5.37
CA SER A 24 35.23 -7.84 -5.08
C SER A 24 36.08 -6.89 -4.24
N LEU A 25 36.62 -7.42 -3.13
CA LEU A 25 37.65 -6.80 -2.30
C LEU A 25 38.98 -6.65 -3.07
N ARG A 26 39.66 -5.50 -2.88
CA ARG A 26 41.11 -5.41 -2.95
C ARG A 26 41.67 -4.64 -1.75
N GLU A 27 42.27 -5.43 -0.87
CA GLU A 27 43.53 -5.27 -0.14
C GLU A 27 43.96 -3.89 0.41
N GLY A 28 44.24 -3.90 1.72
CA GLY A 28 45.41 -3.21 2.27
C GLY A 28 45.17 -2.54 3.63
N GLY A 29 45.63 -3.14 4.73
CA GLY A 29 45.78 -2.39 5.99
C GLY A 29 45.68 -3.24 7.25
N ASN A 30 46.80 -3.40 7.95
CA ASN A 30 47.03 -4.34 9.04
C ASN A 30 46.91 -3.65 10.43
N ILE A 31 46.56 -4.42 11.46
CA ILE A 31 46.91 -4.27 12.90
C ILE A 31 46.07 -3.30 13.77
N ARG A 32 45.23 -3.86 14.67
CA ARG A 32 45.48 -3.99 16.13
C ARG A 32 44.32 -4.67 16.87
N LYS A 33 44.68 -5.66 17.70
CA LYS A 33 43.84 -6.17 18.80
C LYS A 33 43.72 -5.08 19.88
N SER A 34 42.50 -4.78 20.30
CA SER A 34 42.23 -4.24 21.63
C SER A 34 41.03 -4.98 22.20
N GLU A 35 41.28 -5.75 23.26
CA GLU A 35 40.25 -6.23 24.17
C GLU A 35 39.58 -5.00 24.80
N ASN A 36 38.27 -4.88 24.63
CA ASN A 36 37.43 -4.12 25.54
C ASN A 36 36.05 -4.76 25.55
N ARG A 37 35.69 -5.34 26.69
CA ARG A 37 34.33 -5.70 27.03
C ARG A 37 33.55 -4.39 27.19
N GLY A 38 32.80 -4.03 26.16
CA GLY A 38 31.95 -2.85 26.13
C GLY A 38 30.50 -3.27 25.96
N ASP A 39 29.72 -3.02 27.02
CA ASP A 39 28.29 -2.72 27.06
C ASP A 39 27.49 -2.78 25.73
N PRO A 40 26.46 -3.65 25.58
CA PRO A 40 25.68 -3.77 24.35
C PRO A 40 24.61 -2.67 24.16
N THR A 41 24.62 -1.59 24.93
CA THR A 41 23.56 -0.56 24.91
C THR A 41 23.78 0.61 23.93
N HIS A 42 24.82 0.57 23.10
CA HIS A 42 25.13 1.66 22.17
C HIS A 42 25.44 1.22 20.73
N TYR A 43 24.45 0.66 20.03
CA TYR A 43 24.41 0.66 18.56
C TYR A 43 22.98 0.54 18.10
N PHE A 44 22.23 1.64 17.99
CA PHE A 44 21.08 1.82 17.07
C PHE A 44 20.62 3.28 17.15
N SER A 45 21.52 4.23 16.93
CA SER A 45 21.16 5.63 16.70
C SER A 45 21.57 6.02 15.30
N GLY A 46 20.62 5.93 14.37
CA GLY A 46 20.79 6.41 13.00
C GLY A 46 20.56 5.31 11.99
N LEU A 47 19.32 5.18 11.57
CA LEU A 47 18.87 4.82 10.22
C LEU A 47 17.34 4.96 10.23
N ALA A 48 16.87 6.17 10.54
CA ALA A 48 15.54 6.55 10.10
C ALA A 48 15.64 6.67 8.58
N MET A 49 14.73 6.03 7.84
CA MET A 49 14.51 6.48 6.47
C MET A 49 14.21 7.98 6.55
N ALA A 50 15.01 8.78 5.85
CA ALA A 50 14.64 10.16 5.57
C ALA A 50 13.23 10.14 4.98
N SER A 51 12.35 11.04 5.41
CA SER A 51 11.01 11.19 4.83
C SER A 51 11.14 11.15 3.30
N PHE A 52 10.42 10.21 2.68
CA PHE A 52 10.58 10.00 1.26
C PHE A 52 9.92 11.19 0.56
N ASP A 53 10.70 11.92 -0.24
CA ASP A 53 10.16 13.04 -1.01
C ASP A 53 9.37 12.49 -2.19
N TYR A 54 8.09 12.17 -1.96
CA TYR A 54 7.19 11.63 -2.97
C TYR A 54 7.02 12.57 -4.18
N LYS A 55 7.38 13.86 -4.07
CA LYS A 55 7.40 14.78 -5.22
C LYS A 55 8.40 14.37 -6.30
N LYS A 56 9.42 13.56 -5.95
CA LYS A 56 10.40 13.02 -6.90
C LYS A 56 9.86 11.88 -7.75
N LEU A 57 8.64 11.39 -7.49
CA LEU A 57 8.05 10.31 -8.27
C LEU A 57 7.54 10.77 -9.66
N GLY A 58 7.45 12.08 -9.91
CA GLY A 58 7.04 12.66 -11.19
C GLY A 58 5.55 12.45 -11.48
N ASP A 59 5.12 12.63 -12.73
CA ASP A 59 3.70 12.52 -13.14
C ASP A 59 3.12 11.10 -13.03
N LEU A 60 3.91 10.06 -12.73
CA LEU A 60 3.49 8.64 -12.61
C LEU A 60 2.33 8.21 -13.53
N GLY A 61 2.27 8.71 -14.76
CA GLY A 61 1.19 8.43 -15.69
C GLY A 61 -0.20 8.95 -15.30
N LEU A 62 -0.33 9.97 -14.45
CA LEU A 62 -1.60 10.55 -14.01
C LEU A 62 -2.43 11.04 -15.19
N GLN A 63 -1.84 11.81 -16.11
CA GLN A 63 -2.55 12.24 -17.31
C GLN A 63 -2.98 11.05 -18.17
N LYS A 64 -2.13 10.01 -18.27
CA LYS A 64 -2.47 8.77 -19.00
C LYS A 64 -3.64 8.04 -18.32
N ALA A 65 -3.70 8.01 -17.00
CA ALA A 65 -4.80 7.41 -16.24
C ALA A 65 -6.11 8.16 -16.47
N ARG A 66 -6.08 9.50 -16.40
CA ARG A 66 -7.22 10.37 -16.69
C ARG A 66 -7.75 10.20 -18.10
N ASP A 67 -6.85 10.16 -19.08
CA ASP A 67 -7.18 9.89 -20.47
C ASP A 67 -7.82 8.50 -20.65
N GLY A 68 -7.31 7.48 -19.97
CA GLY A 68 -7.86 6.12 -19.97
C GLY A 68 -9.30 6.09 -19.44
N LEU A 69 -9.55 6.77 -18.31
CA LEU A 69 -10.87 6.90 -17.70
C LEU A 69 -11.89 7.60 -18.63
N LEU A 70 -11.44 8.58 -19.41
CA LEU A 70 -12.29 9.36 -20.31
C LEU A 70 -12.54 8.66 -21.66
N LYS A 71 -11.61 7.82 -22.13
CA LYS A 71 -11.64 7.24 -23.48
C LYS A 71 -12.15 5.80 -23.51
N ASN A 72 -11.57 4.89 -22.73
CA ASN A 72 -11.89 3.47 -22.76
C ASN A 72 -11.69 2.80 -21.39
N ARG A 73 -12.71 2.88 -20.53
CA ARG A 73 -12.62 2.36 -19.16
C ARG A 73 -12.47 0.85 -19.07
N GLN A 74 -13.12 0.09 -19.95
CA GLN A 74 -13.01 -1.37 -19.95
C GLN A 74 -11.55 -1.83 -20.20
N GLU A 75 -10.91 -1.25 -21.21
CA GLU A 75 -9.50 -1.52 -21.50
C GLU A 75 -8.59 -0.99 -20.39
N PHE A 76 -8.89 0.18 -19.83
CA PHE A 76 -8.15 0.75 -18.71
C PHE A 76 -8.13 -0.20 -17.49
N TRP A 77 -9.30 -0.70 -17.06
CA TRP A 77 -9.39 -1.65 -15.94
C TRP A 77 -8.65 -2.94 -16.21
N LYS A 78 -8.84 -3.52 -17.39
CA LYS A 78 -8.15 -4.74 -17.80
C LYS A 78 -6.63 -4.59 -17.73
N ASN A 79 -6.11 -3.52 -18.33
CA ASN A 79 -4.68 -3.25 -18.35
C ASN A 79 -4.11 -3.05 -16.94
N ASN A 80 -4.85 -2.38 -16.04
CA ASN A 80 -4.41 -2.16 -14.67
C ASN A 80 -4.36 -3.48 -13.88
N MET A 81 -5.41 -4.29 -13.95
CA MET A 81 -5.47 -5.59 -13.28
C MET A 81 -4.32 -6.52 -13.72
N GLU A 82 -4.04 -6.59 -15.02
CA GLU A 82 -2.93 -7.39 -15.57
C GLU A 82 -1.54 -6.90 -15.12
N ASN A 83 -1.39 -5.60 -14.88
CA ASN A 83 -0.10 -4.99 -14.52
C ASN A 83 0.04 -4.71 -13.02
N PHE A 84 -0.96 -5.02 -12.20
CA PHE A 84 -0.98 -4.69 -10.78
C PHE A 84 0.29 -5.14 -10.02
N PRO A 85 0.75 -6.40 -10.11
CA PRO A 85 1.97 -6.83 -9.40
C PRO A 85 3.21 -6.08 -9.87
N LYS A 86 3.30 -5.76 -11.17
CA LYS A 86 4.43 -5.02 -11.74
C LYS A 86 4.44 -3.57 -11.25
N ASN A 87 3.27 -2.93 -11.21
CA ASN A 87 3.10 -1.55 -10.74
C ASN A 87 3.46 -1.43 -9.25
N VAL A 88 2.99 -2.38 -8.42
CA VAL A 88 3.32 -2.46 -7.00
C VAL A 88 4.83 -2.56 -6.82
N LYS A 89 5.47 -3.54 -7.49
CA LYS A 89 6.91 -3.72 -7.40
C LYS A 89 7.69 -2.47 -7.83
N TYR A 90 7.30 -1.88 -8.96
CA TYR A 90 7.95 -0.67 -9.48
C TYR A 90 7.88 0.49 -8.47
N LEU A 91 6.72 0.68 -7.82
CA LEU A 91 6.55 1.74 -6.84
C LEU A 91 7.34 1.46 -5.55
N ALA A 92 7.28 0.23 -5.04
CA ALA A 92 8.05 -0.17 -3.88
C ALA A 92 9.56 0.00 -4.12
N ASP A 93 10.08 -0.41 -5.29
CA ASP A 93 11.47 -0.21 -5.69
C ASP A 93 11.83 1.28 -5.79
N LYS A 94 10.91 2.13 -6.25
CA LYS A 94 11.12 3.58 -6.34
C LYS A 94 11.14 4.29 -5.00
N ILE A 95 10.28 3.87 -4.07
CA ILE A 95 10.24 4.38 -2.70
C ILE A 95 11.50 3.93 -1.94
N GLY A 96 11.94 2.69 -2.20
CA GLY A 96 13.12 2.11 -1.60
C GLY A 96 12.79 1.27 -0.37
N TYR A 97 13.82 0.62 0.15
CA TYR A 97 13.71 -0.40 1.19
C TYR A 97 14.61 -0.04 2.37
N PRO A 98 14.20 -0.33 3.62
CA PRO A 98 15.09 -0.20 4.78
C PRO A 98 16.34 -1.05 4.61
N GLU A 99 17.50 -0.46 4.92
CA GLU A 99 18.79 -1.12 4.78
C GLU A 99 18.87 -2.39 5.65
N GLY A 100 19.37 -3.48 5.07
CA GLY A 100 19.53 -4.75 5.79
C GLY A 100 18.25 -5.58 5.95
N TRP A 101 17.11 -5.14 5.41
CA TRP A 101 15.85 -5.88 5.42
C TRP A 101 15.53 -6.47 4.04
N LYS A 102 15.11 -7.74 4.01
CA LYS A 102 14.52 -8.34 2.80
C LYS A 102 13.02 -8.08 2.77
N ILE A 103 12.50 -7.71 1.61
CA ILE A 103 11.07 -7.44 1.44
C ILE A 103 10.49 -8.37 0.40
N TYR A 104 9.46 -9.09 0.81
CA TYR A 104 8.66 -9.98 -0.02
C TYR A 104 7.36 -9.30 -0.34
N ILE A 105 7.02 -9.16 -1.62
CA ILE A 105 5.77 -8.54 -2.04
C ILE A 105 4.86 -9.63 -2.59
N LEU A 106 3.69 -9.81 -1.98
CA LEU A 106 2.66 -10.72 -2.42
C LEU A 106 1.41 -9.92 -2.79
N THR A 107 0.81 -10.26 -3.94
CA THR A 107 -0.47 -9.73 -4.37
C THR A 107 -1.46 -10.88 -4.55
N GLY A 108 -2.65 -10.80 -3.98
CA GLY A 108 -3.65 -11.88 -4.11
C GLY A 108 -4.98 -11.59 -3.42
N GLU A 109 -5.82 -12.62 -3.31
CA GLU A 109 -7.12 -12.58 -2.63
C GLU A 109 -7.01 -13.34 -1.30
N PHE A 110 -7.33 -12.69 -0.17
CA PHE A 110 -7.26 -13.33 1.17
C PHE A 110 -8.51 -14.15 1.48
N VAL A 111 -9.66 -13.73 0.93
CA VAL A 111 -10.96 -14.36 1.16
C VAL A 111 -11.40 -15.01 -0.15
N SER A 112 -11.17 -16.31 -0.28
CA SER A 112 -11.39 -17.07 -1.52
C SER A 112 -12.86 -17.29 -1.88
N ASP A 113 -13.77 -17.01 -0.95
CA ASP A 113 -15.14 -17.54 -1.02
C ASP A 113 -16.18 -16.49 -1.41
N LYS A 114 -15.78 -15.21 -1.53
CA LYS A 114 -16.67 -14.11 -1.93
C LYS A 114 -15.95 -13.07 -2.77
N GLU A 115 -16.71 -12.41 -3.64
CA GLU A 115 -16.28 -11.16 -4.25
C GLU A 115 -16.18 -10.08 -3.16
N ILE A 116 -15.01 -9.46 -3.03
CA ILE A 116 -14.74 -8.40 -2.05
C ILE A 116 -14.91 -7.05 -2.74
N HIS A 117 -15.74 -6.17 -2.17
CA HIS A 117 -15.87 -4.81 -2.66
C HIS A 117 -14.78 -3.90 -2.07
N PRO A 118 -14.32 -2.85 -2.78
CA PRO A 118 -13.20 -2.01 -2.32
C PRO A 118 -13.46 -1.22 -1.01
N TYR A 119 -14.73 -1.01 -0.65
CA TYR A 119 -15.15 -0.34 0.57
C TYR A 119 -15.41 -1.30 1.75
N GLU A 120 -15.28 -2.62 1.53
CA GLU A 120 -15.50 -3.61 2.58
C GLU A 120 -14.28 -3.73 3.51
N PRO A 121 -14.47 -4.07 4.79
CA PRO A 121 -13.38 -4.31 5.73
C PRO A 121 -12.34 -5.31 5.22
N ASP A 122 -12.78 -6.36 4.50
CA ASP A 122 -11.95 -7.46 4.00
C ASP A 122 -11.03 -7.08 2.82
N CYS A 123 -11.11 -5.84 2.35
CA CYS A 123 -10.26 -5.26 1.31
C CYS A 123 -8.84 -4.92 1.81
N TRP A 124 -8.52 -5.17 3.08
CA TRP A 124 -7.27 -4.74 3.73
C TRP A 124 -5.99 -5.26 3.05
N SER A 125 -4.92 -4.50 3.23
CA SER A 125 -3.54 -4.88 2.90
C SER A 125 -2.74 -4.89 4.20
N GLU A 126 -1.65 -5.64 4.27
CA GLU A 126 -0.96 -5.85 5.55
C GLU A 126 0.54 -6.07 5.36
N VAL A 127 1.28 -5.67 6.40
CA VAL A 127 2.73 -5.83 6.52
C VAL A 127 3.03 -6.78 7.67
N PHE A 128 3.66 -7.92 7.36
CA PHE A 128 4.08 -8.91 8.35
C PHE A 128 5.59 -8.92 8.50
N ILE A 129 6.08 -8.91 9.74
CA ILE A 129 7.50 -9.17 10.00
C ILE A 129 7.73 -10.68 9.87
N THR A 130 8.53 -11.08 8.88
CA THR A 130 8.95 -12.47 8.68
C THR A 130 10.37 -12.66 9.22
N SER A 131 10.49 -13.12 10.47
CA SER A 131 11.77 -13.64 10.98
C SER A 131 11.50 -14.87 11.84
N ALA A 132 11.91 -16.04 11.34
CA ALA A 132 11.76 -17.31 12.03
C ALA A 132 13.06 -18.13 11.92
N SER A 133 14.18 -17.65 12.47
CA SER A 133 15.27 -18.57 12.85
C SER A 133 16.19 -17.94 13.91
N ALA A 134 16.79 -18.82 14.72
CA ALA A 134 17.78 -18.50 15.76
C ALA A 134 19.14 -18.04 15.20
N SER A 135 19.29 -17.88 13.88
CA SER A 135 20.45 -17.23 13.26
C SER A 135 20.05 -15.85 12.78
N GLU A 136 20.67 -14.83 13.36
CA GLU A 136 20.34 -13.40 13.33
C GLU A 136 20.41 -12.70 11.95
N TYR A 137 20.41 -13.43 10.83
CA TYR A 137 20.87 -12.90 9.53
C TYR A 137 19.82 -12.73 8.44
N GLU A 138 18.53 -12.93 8.71
CA GLU A 138 17.52 -12.62 7.70
C GLU A 138 16.24 -12.06 8.32
N ARG A 139 16.26 -10.74 8.55
CA ARG A 139 15.05 -9.98 8.88
C ARG A 139 14.29 -9.72 7.58
N GLY A 140 13.15 -10.39 7.44
CA GLY A 140 12.25 -10.21 6.31
C GLY A 140 11.00 -9.43 6.71
N ILE A 141 10.41 -8.74 5.75
CA ILE A 141 9.07 -8.19 5.84
C ILE A 141 8.27 -8.69 4.62
N LEU A 142 7.07 -9.20 4.86
CA LEU A 142 6.11 -9.55 3.82
C LEU A 142 5.09 -8.42 3.70
N LEU A 143 5.12 -7.72 2.57
CA LEU A 143 4.06 -6.83 2.13
C LEU A 143 3.03 -7.63 1.35
N TYR A 144 1.81 -7.68 1.88
CA TYR A 144 0.67 -8.24 1.17
C TYR A 144 -0.26 -7.12 0.69
N LEU A 145 -0.57 -7.11 -0.61
CA LEU A 145 -1.60 -6.23 -1.19
C LEU A 145 -2.77 -7.03 -1.78
N ASN A 146 -3.97 -6.65 -1.38
CA ASN A 146 -5.19 -7.32 -1.82
C ASN A 146 -5.56 -6.95 -3.27
N SER A 147 -5.74 -7.96 -4.13
CA SER A 147 -6.08 -7.79 -5.54
C SER A 147 -7.50 -7.31 -5.78
N ALA A 148 -8.34 -7.17 -4.74
CA ALA A 148 -9.58 -6.40 -4.82
C ALA A 148 -9.32 -4.94 -5.27
N LYS A 149 -8.10 -4.43 -5.08
CA LYS A 149 -7.64 -3.11 -5.54
C LYS A 149 -6.81 -3.15 -6.83
N SER A 150 -6.79 -4.29 -7.55
CA SER A 150 -5.93 -4.47 -8.73
C SER A 150 -6.32 -3.61 -9.94
N PHE A 151 -7.53 -3.05 -9.94
CA PHE A 151 -8.01 -2.14 -10.98
C PHE A 151 -7.30 -0.78 -10.99
N LEU A 152 -6.55 -0.45 -9.94
CA LEU A 152 -5.88 0.84 -9.81
C LEU A 152 -4.76 1.00 -10.83
N SER A 153 -4.69 2.18 -11.44
CA SER A 153 -3.54 2.58 -12.24
C SER A 153 -2.30 2.73 -11.36
N ILE A 154 -1.14 2.88 -11.99
CA ILE A 154 0.10 3.14 -11.26
C ILE A 154 0.03 4.44 -10.42
N SER A 155 -0.76 5.43 -10.87
CA SER A 155 -0.99 6.66 -10.13
C SER A 155 -1.94 6.46 -8.94
N GLY A 156 -2.99 5.66 -9.13
CA GLY A 156 -3.93 5.32 -8.05
C GLY A 156 -3.26 4.44 -6.99
N VAL A 157 -2.57 3.38 -7.41
CA VAL A 157 -1.95 2.41 -6.49
C VAL A 157 -0.78 3.00 -5.68
N LEU A 158 -0.21 4.14 -6.10
CA LEU A 158 0.80 4.86 -5.33
C LEU A 158 0.34 5.12 -3.89
N PHE A 159 -0.90 5.59 -3.70
CA PHE A 159 -1.42 5.93 -2.37
C PHE A 159 -1.38 4.70 -1.43
N LEU A 160 -1.83 3.55 -1.94
CA LEU A 160 -1.80 2.28 -1.22
C LEU A 160 -0.37 1.81 -0.95
N VAL A 161 0.50 1.77 -1.96
CA VAL A 161 1.87 1.29 -1.79
C VAL A 161 2.64 2.19 -0.84
N ALA A 162 2.50 3.51 -0.95
CA ALA A 162 3.15 4.45 -0.04
C ALA A 162 2.74 4.20 1.41
N HIS A 163 1.44 3.96 1.68
CA HIS A 163 0.94 3.68 3.03
C HIS A 163 1.65 2.46 3.63
N GLU A 164 1.65 1.35 2.90
CA GLU A 164 2.26 0.13 3.39
C GLU A 164 3.78 0.24 3.51
N MET A 165 4.45 0.97 2.62
CA MET A 165 5.89 1.22 2.72
C MET A 165 6.26 2.02 3.98
N VAL A 166 5.35 2.85 4.51
CA VAL A 166 5.53 3.48 5.82
C VAL A 166 5.46 2.42 6.93
N HIS A 167 4.51 1.49 6.88
CA HIS A 167 4.47 0.37 7.83
C HIS A 167 5.72 -0.50 7.78
N ILE A 168 6.28 -0.78 6.59
CA ILE A 168 7.58 -1.44 6.45
C ILE A 168 8.67 -0.66 7.18
N SER A 169 8.69 0.67 7.01
CA SER A 169 9.68 1.54 7.64
C SER A 169 9.52 1.59 9.16
N GLN A 170 8.29 1.64 9.67
CA GLN A 170 7.97 1.56 11.10
C GLN A 170 8.42 0.22 11.69
N ALA A 171 8.09 -0.89 11.02
CA ALA A 171 8.50 -2.24 11.41
C ALA A 171 10.03 -2.40 11.44
N ALA A 172 10.73 -1.89 10.42
CA ALA A 172 12.18 -1.96 10.35
C ALA A 172 12.89 -1.11 11.40
N LYS A 173 12.33 0.08 11.72
CA LYS A 173 12.90 1.03 12.69
C LYS A 173 12.78 0.53 14.13
N ASN A 174 11.64 -0.05 14.50
CA ASN A 174 11.42 -0.62 15.83
C ASN A 174 10.47 -1.83 15.78
N PRO A 175 11.00 -3.04 15.49
CA PRO A 175 10.19 -4.25 15.35
C PRO A 175 9.36 -4.58 16.58
N GLU A 176 9.91 -4.37 17.78
CA GLU A 176 9.22 -4.70 19.03
C GLU A 176 8.02 -3.78 19.26
N THR A 177 8.19 -2.48 19.08
CA THR A 177 7.08 -1.52 19.15
C THR A 177 6.04 -1.80 18.06
N TYR A 178 6.48 -2.14 16.85
CA TYR A 178 5.58 -2.48 15.76
C TYR A 178 4.79 -3.76 16.02
N LEU A 179 5.35 -4.78 16.65
CA LEU A 179 4.58 -5.97 17.01
C LEU A 179 3.61 -5.70 18.15
N LYS A 180 3.98 -4.84 19.11
CA LYS A 180 3.10 -4.48 20.25
C LYS A 180 1.88 -3.69 19.82
N SER A 181 1.98 -2.81 18.83
CA SER A 181 0.85 -2.05 18.32
C SER A 181 -0.21 -2.93 17.66
N LEU A 182 0.17 -4.08 17.08
CA LEU A 182 -0.78 -5.06 16.53
C LEU A 182 -1.63 -5.76 17.60
N LEU A 183 -1.31 -5.59 18.88
CA LEU A 183 -2.02 -6.24 19.99
C LEU A 183 -3.16 -5.39 20.58
N SER A 184 -3.32 -4.13 20.18
CA SER A 184 -4.43 -3.29 20.63
C SER A 184 -4.84 -2.22 19.62
N ASP A 185 -6.12 -1.85 19.63
CA ASP A 185 -6.67 -0.81 18.75
C ASP A 185 -6.01 0.55 18.97
N GLU A 186 -5.71 0.92 20.22
CA GLU A 186 -5.01 2.18 20.51
C GLU A 186 -3.60 2.20 19.93
N GLY A 187 -2.88 1.07 20.00
CA GLY A 187 -1.54 0.93 19.44
C GLY A 187 -1.56 0.98 17.92
N GLY A 188 -2.47 0.24 17.29
CA GLY A 188 -2.68 0.25 15.84
C GLY A 188 -3.03 1.64 15.33
N LYS A 189 -3.96 2.34 15.98
CA LYS A 189 -4.38 3.69 15.60
C LYS A 189 -3.21 4.69 15.53
N VAL A 190 -2.27 4.64 16.47
CA VAL A 190 -1.11 5.54 16.46
C VAL A 190 -0.23 5.29 15.23
N GLN A 191 -0.02 4.03 14.87
CA GLN A 191 0.76 3.68 13.67
C GLN A 191 0.06 4.09 12.38
N GLU A 192 -1.24 3.88 12.32
CA GLU A 192 -2.06 4.27 11.17
C GLU A 192 -2.09 5.79 11.00
N GLN A 193 -2.15 6.55 12.10
CA GLN A 193 -2.04 8.02 12.06
C GLN A 193 -0.69 8.51 11.53
N GLU A 194 0.41 7.86 11.91
CA GLU A 194 1.73 8.19 11.39
C GLU A 194 1.83 7.87 9.89
N ALA A 195 1.39 6.67 9.48
CA ALA A 195 1.36 6.26 8.07
C ALA A 195 0.48 7.19 7.22
N GLU A 196 -0.74 7.46 7.68
CA GLU A 196 -1.67 8.39 7.04
C GLU A 196 -1.08 9.80 6.96
N SER A 197 -0.43 10.30 8.01
CA SER A 197 0.17 11.64 7.98
C SER A 197 1.28 11.77 6.93
N GLU A 198 2.10 10.73 6.77
CA GLU A 198 3.18 10.71 5.78
C GLU A 198 2.60 10.68 4.36
N ILE A 199 1.64 9.80 4.06
CA ILE A 199 1.06 9.71 2.71
C ILE A 199 0.20 10.91 2.34
N MET A 200 -0.38 11.62 3.31
CA MET A 200 -1.12 12.85 3.03
C MET A 200 -0.22 14.02 2.64
N SER A 201 1.11 13.84 2.66
CA SER A 201 2.07 14.75 2.03
C SER A 201 2.23 14.56 0.51
N LEU A 202 1.64 13.49 -0.05
CA LEU A 202 1.55 13.29 -1.49
C LEU A 202 0.87 14.47 -2.18
N ASP A 203 1.20 14.67 -3.46
CA ASP A 203 0.44 15.60 -4.30
C ASP A 203 -1.05 15.22 -4.25
N LYS A 204 -1.92 16.20 -3.96
CA LYS A 204 -3.38 16.02 -3.86
C LYS A 204 -3.94 15.36 -5.12
N GLU A 205 -3.31 15.56 -6.27
CA GLU A 205 -3.77 14.98 -7.53
C GLU A 205 -3.66 13.44 -7.57
N PHE A 206 -2.70 12.83 -6.86
CA PHE A 206 -2.63 11.38 -6.70
C PHE A 206 -3.70 10.84 -5.75
N ILE A 207 -3.97 11.57 -4.67
CA ILE A 207 -5.05 11.23 -3.72
C ILE A 207 -6.41 11.28 -4.43
N LYS A 208 -6.65 12.33 -5.22
CA LYS A 208 -7.84 12.45 -6.07
C LYS A 208 -7.92 11.29 -7.07
N GLN A 209 -6.80 10.91 -7.70
CA GLN A 209 -6.81 9.79 -8.64
C GLN A 209 -7.19 8.46 -7.96
N TYR A 210 -6.68 8.21 -6.74
CA TYR A 210 -7.06 7.06 -5.93
C TYR A 210 -8.57 7.04 -5.68
N VAL A 211 -9.15 8.15 -5.21
CA VAL A 211 -10.60 8.28 -4.95
C VAL A 211 -11.41 8.08 -6.24
N LEU A 212 -11.01 8.75 -7.31
CA LEU A 212 -11.69 8.72 -8.61
C LEU A 212 -11.77 7.29 -9.16
N GLU A 213 -10.65 6.56 -9.18
CA GLU A 213 -10.62 5.21 -9.73
C GLU A 213 -11.49 4.24 -8.94
N HIS A 214 -11.52 4.34 -7.61
CA HIS A 214 -12.38 3.49 -6.77
C HIS A 214 -13.86 3.73 -7.08
N ILE A 215 -14.31 4.98 -7.09
CA ILE A 215 -15.72 5.31 -7.32
C ILE A 215 -16.15 4.89 -8.72
N VAL A 216 -15.33 5.20 -9.74
CA VAL A 216 -15.67 4.89 -11.14
C VAL A 216 -15.61 3.39 -11.40
N TYR A 217 -14.65 2.66 -10.79
CA TYR A 217 -14.61 1.21 -10.90
C TYR A 217 -15.84 0.56 -10.25
N CYS A 218 -16.24 1.00 -9.05
CA CYS A 218 -17.46 0.51 -8.41
C CYS A 218 -18.70 0.77 -9.28
N HIS A 219 -18.79 1.97 -9.87
CA HIS A 219 -19.85 2.30 -10.84
C HIS A 219 -19.85 1.34 -12.05
N ASP A 220 -18.71 1.19 -12.72
CA ASP A 220 -18.63 0.40 -13.95
C ASP A 220 -18.89 -1.09 -13.71
N LYS A 221 -18.55 -1.60 -12.52
CA LYS A 221 -18.66 -3.02 -12.19
C LYS A 221 -20.01 -3.40 -11.55
N TRP A 222 -20.54 -2.56 -10.66
CA TRP A 222 -21.72 -2.88 -9.85
C TRP A 222 -22.81 -1.81 -9.87
N GLY A 223 -22.61 -0.69 -10.58
CA GLY A 223 -23.60 0.36 -10.75
C GLY A 223 -23.55 1.46 -9.68
N TRP A 224 -24.52 2.37 -9.73
CA TRP A 224 -24.56 3.57 -8.89
C TRP A 224 -24.66 3.29 -7.39
N ASP A 225 -25.40 2.26 -6.98
CA ASP A 225 -25.54 1.91 -5.56
C ASP A 225 -24.17 1.64 -4.92
N ASP A 226 -23.28 0.98 -5.64
CA ASP A 226 -21.94 0.64 -5.17
C ASP A 226 -20.96 1.81 -5.31
N ALA A 227 -21.12 2.63 -6.35
CA ALA A 227 -20.40 3.91 -6.46
C ALA A 227 -20.73 4.85 -5.29
N GLU A 228 -22.00 4.90 -4.87
CA GLU A 228 -22.46 5.72 -3.75
C GLU A 228 -21.91 5.21 -2.42
N LYS A 229 -21.91 3.90 -2.18
CA LYS A 229 -21.24 3.31 -1.00
C LYS A 229 -19.76 3.67 -0.96
N MET A 230 -19.08 3.66 -2.11
CA MET A 230 -17.67 4.02 -2.21
C MET A 230 -17.42 5.52 -1.98
N ALA A 231 -18.28 6.39 -2.51
CA ALA A 231 -18.20 7.83 -2.28
C ALA A 231 -18.47 8.18 -0.81
N ASP A 232 -19.50 7.59 -0.19
CA ASP A 232 -19.81 7.75 1.22
C ASP A 232 -18.70 7.17 2.11
N PHE A 233 -18.06 6.09 1.67
CA PHE A 233 -16.87 5.56 2.33
C PHE A 233 -15.77 6.61 2.44
N PHE A 234 -15.38 7.24 1.32
CA PHE A 234 -14.33 8.26 1.34
C PHE A 234 -14.72 9.56 2.03
N PHE A 235 -16.00 9.91 2.04
CA PHE A 235 -16.47 11.15 2.64
C PHE A 235 -16.64 11.04 4.16
N ARG A 236 -17.12 9.89 4.67
CA ARG A 236 -17.57 9.77 6.07
C ARG A 236 -17.08 8.54 6.82
N LYS A 237 -16.84 7.41 6.15
CA LYS A 237 -16.59 6.13 6.86
C LYS A 237 -15.11 5.76 6.99
N ARG A 238 -14.26 6.18 6.05
CA ARG A 238 -12.84 5.76 6.00
C ARG A 238 -12.10 6.02 7.30
N ALA A 239 -12.36 7.14 7.97
CA ALA A 239 -11.70 7.49 9.24
C ALA A 239 -11.87 6.46 10.37
N ASN A 240 -12.89 5.60 10.29
CA ASN A 240 -13.21 4.58 11.30
C ASN A 240 -12.73 3.16 10.90
N MET A 241 -12.01 3.01 9.78
CA MET A 241 -11.48 1.72 9.34
C MET A 241 -10.24 1.31 10.14
N TRP A 242 -10.03 0.00 10.30
CA TRP A 242 -8.82 -0.65 10.83
C TRP A 242 -8.23 0.05 12.07
N CYS A 243 -8.90 -0.08 13.21
CA CYS A 243 -8.56 0.58 14.49
C CYS A 243 -8.70 2.12 14.50
N GLY A 244 -8.98 2.74 13.35
CA GLY A 244 -9.06 4.19 13.15
C GLY A 244 -7.69 4.82 12.89
N GLY A 245 -7.67 6.12 12.58
CA GLY A 245 -6.43 6.87 12.33
C GLY A 245 -6.29 7.45 10.92
N TYR A 246 -7.14 6.97 10.01
CA TYR A 246 -7.28 7.47 8.65
C TYR A 246 -8.02 8.81 8.59
N LYS A 247 -7.80 9.58 7.52
CA LYS A 247 -8.60 10.75 7.17
C LYS A 247 -9.67 10.39 6.15
N ASN A 248 -10.74 11.17 6.09
CA ASN A 248 -11.63 11.12 4.93
C ASN A 248 -10.91 11.75 3.73
N LEU A 249 -11.10 11.17 2.54
CA LEU A 249 -10.39 11.57 1.31
C LEU A 249 -11.27 12.36 0.34
N MET A 250 -12.55 12.54 0.68
CA MET A 250 -13.44 13.45 -0.02
C MET A 250 -13.92 14.54 0.93
N ASP A 251 -13.93 15.78 0.44
CA ASP A 251 -14.62 16.89 1.11
C ASP A 251 -16.08 17.03 0.66
N GLU A 252 -16.81 17.97 1.25
CA GLU A 252 -18.22 18.21 0.93
C GLU A 252 -18.45 18.62 -0.53
N LYS A 253 -17.52 19.37 -1.13
CA LYS A 253 -17.65 19.85 -2.53
C LYS A 253 -17.43 18.69 -3.49
N GLU A 254 -16.42 17.88 -3.22
CA GLU A 254 -16.08 16.65 -3.93
C GLU A 254 -17.24 15.64 -3.87
N PHE A 255 -17.87 15.48 -2.69
CA PHE A 255 -19.06 14.63 -2.54
C PHE A 255 -20.30 15.20 -3.24
N ALA A 256 -20.52 16.52 -3.17
CA ALA A 256 -21.62 17.18 -3.88
C ALA A 256 -21.49 17.03 -5.42
N LEU A 257 -20.27 17.03 -5.95
CA LEU A 257 -20.04 16.72 -7.37
C LEU A 257 -20.47 15.30 -7.74
N PHE A 258 -20.15 14.32 -6.90
CA PHE A 258 -20.59 12.94 -7.11
C PHE A 258 -22.12 12.85 -7.08
N GLN A 259 -22.77 13.50 -6.11
CA GLN A 259 -24.23 13.52 -5.99
C GLN A 259 -24.91 14.18 -7.20
N ASP A 260 -24.38 15.30 -7.72
CA ASP A 260 -24.88 15.92 -8.96
C ASP A 260 -24.78 14.97 -10.17
N ALA A 261 -23.67 14.24 -10.28
CA ALA A 261 -23.47 13.26 -11.35
C ALA A 261 -24.38 12.04 -11.23
N ASN A 262 -24.59 11.53 -10.01
CA ASN A 262 -25.52 10.43 -9.73
C ASN A 262 -26.97 10.82 -10.08
N LEU A 263 -27.43 11.99 -9.63
CA LEU A 263 -28.76 12.53 -9.97
C LEU A 263 -28.98 12.67 -11.48
N LYS A 264 -27.92 12.99 -12.23
CA LYS A 264 -27.94 13.09 -13.69
C LYS A 264 -27.68 11.77 -14.40
N ASN A 265 -27.39 10.70 -13.66
CA ASN A 265 -27.01 9.39 -14.18
C ASN A 265 -25.84 9.48 -15.19
N ASP A 266 -24.83 10.32 -14.90
CA ASP A 266 -23.70 10.59 -15.79
C ASP A 266 -22.35 10.51 -15.05
N ILE A 267 -21.71 9.33 -15.07
CA ILE A 267 -20.39 9.14 -14.46
C ILE A 267 -19.29 9.94 -15.17
N LEU A 268 -19.43 10.26 -16.46
CA LEU A 268 -18.45 11.08 -17.18
C LEU A 268 -18.48 12.52 -16.68
N LEU A 269 -19.65 13.01 -16.23
CA LEU A 269 -19.76 14.31 -15.57
C LEU A 269 -18.93 14.35 -14.29
N PHE A 270 -19.02 13.31 -13.46
CA PHE A 270 -18.19 13.19 -12.25
C PHE A 270 -16.71 13.20 -12.61
N ILE A 271 -16.26 12.33 -13.52
CA ILE A 271 -14.85 12.22 -13.92
C ILE A 271 -14.30 13.57 -14.39
N LYS A 272 -15.00 14.26 -15.30
CA LYS A 272 -14.53 15.53 -15.87
C LYS A 272 -14.45 16.63 -14.81
N LYS A 273 -15.48 16.79 -13.96
CA LYS A 273 -15.50 17.84 -12.95
C LYS A 273 -14.51 17.57 -11.82
N TYR A 274 -14.38 16.32 -11.39
CA TYR A 274 -13.49 15.93 -10.29
C TYR A 274 -12.01 16.13 -10.66
N ILE A 275 -11.63 15.88 -11.92
CA ILE A 275 -10.27 16.15 -12.43
C ILE A 275 -9.95 17.65 -12.51
N GLN A 276 -10.96 18.51 -12.69
CA GLN A 276 -10.79 19.96 -12.89
C GLN A 276 -10.80 20.78 -11.59
N MET A 277 -11.31 20.22 -10.50
CA MET A 277 -11.16 20.79 -9.15
C MET A 277 -9.72 20.77 -8.70
#